data_AF-A0A8T4P6M7-F1
#
_entry.id   AF-A0A8T4P6M7-F1
#
_cell.length_a   1.000
_cell.length_b   1.000
_cell.length_c   1.000
_cell.angle_alpha   90.00
_cell.angle_beta   90.00
_cell.angle_gamma   90.00
#
_symmetry.space_group_name_H-M   'P 1'
#
loop_
_entity.id
_entity.type
_entity.pdbx_description
1 polymer ?
#
loop_
_entity_poly.entity_id
_entity_poly.type
_entity_poly.pdbx_seq_one_letter_code
_entity_poly.pdbx_strand_id
1 'polypeptide(L)'
;MLHDKAKKAIRAILGDHISFEGHFDMVFGSLKESRQKQIITWVKKCKDGKHIALSSDRIKDLLGFILRFRDNNFRAILTKKKNEYFIALFLDKHKYYENERRKLGI
;
A
#
# COMPACT_ATOMS: atom_id res chain seq x y z
N MET A 1 -7.01 18.15 -3.88
CA MET A 1 -6.31 17.57 -5.06
C MET A 1 -6.70 16.09 -5.20
N LEU A 2 -6.52 15.45 -6.37
CA LEU A 2 -7.03 14.10 -6.65
C LEU A 2 -6.56 13.03 -5.64
N HIS A 3 -5.34 13.18 -5.11
CA HIS A 3 -4.76 12.33 -4.07
C HIS A 3 -5.45 12.48 -2.70
N ASP A 4 -5.97 13.66 -2.35
CA ASP A 4 -6.70 13.85 -1.07
C ASP A 4 -8.00 13.03 -1.05
N LYS A 5 -8.71 13.00 -2.19
CA LYS A 5 -9.90 12.16 -2.35
C LYS A 5 -9.55 10.68 -2.21
N ALA A 6 -8.42 10.26 -2.78
CA ALA A 6 -7.95 8.88 -2.66
C ALA A 6 -7.55 8.53 -1.22
N LYS A 7 -6.81 9.40 -0.52
CA LYS A 7 -6.46 9.22 0.90
C LYS A 7 -7.71 9.10 1.76
N LYS A 8 -8.71 9.95 1.53
CA LYS A 8 -10.01 9.89 2.22
C LYS A 8 -10.73 8.57 1.94
N ALA A 9 -10.76 8.11 0.69
CA ALA A 9 -11.36 6.82 0.33
C ALA A 9 -10.63 5.64 0.99
N ILE A 10 -9.29 5.67 1.03
CA ILE A 10 -8.48 4.61 1.65
C ILE A 10 -8.67 4.60 3.17
N ARG A 11 -8.71 5.76 3.83
CA ARG A 11 -9.03 5.87 5.26
C ARG A 11 -10.43 5.34 5.58
N ALA A 12 -11.42 5.61 4.74
CA ALA A 12 -12.76 5.04 4.91
C ALA A 12 -12.78 3.50 4.83
N ILE A 13 -11.82 2.87 4.14
CA ILE A 13 -11.71 1.41 4.03
C ILE A 13 -10.91 0.81 5.20
N LEU A 14 -9.79 1.44 5.57
CA LEU A 14 -8.79 0.86 6.47
C LEU A 14 -8.84 1.40 7.90
N GLY A 15 -9.51 2.53 8.11
CA GLY A 15 -9.47 3.34 9.33
C GLY A 15 -8.51 4.52 9.22
N ASP A 16 -8.63 5.48 10.14
CA ASP A 16 -7.88 6.74 10.10
C ASP A 16 -6.41 6.62 10.54
N HIS A 17 -6.03 5.49 11.14
CA HIS A 17 -4.67 5.21 11.60
C HIS A 17 -3.67 4.92 10.46
N ILE A 18 -4.15 4.76 9.22
CA ILE A 18 -3.28 4.48 8.07
C ILE A 18 -2.42 5.70 7.71
N SER A 19 -1.11 5.48 7.65
CA SER A 19 -0.13 6.42 7.11
C SER A 19 0.06 6.23 5.60
N PHE A 20 0.41 7.31 4.89
CA PHE A 20 0.72 7.29 3.47
C PHE A 20 2.20 7.63 3.30
N GLU A 21 2.99 6.67 2.80
CA GLU A 21 4.45 6.74 2.83
C GLU A 21 5.09 6.66 1.43
N GLY A 22 6.40 6.91 1.38
CA GLY A 22 7.18 7.02 0.16
C GLY A 22 6.84 8.29 -0.61
N HIS A 23 6.69 8.18 -1.92
CA HIS A 23 6.28 9.28 -2.79
C HIS A 23 4.79 9.22 -3.16
N PHE A 24 3.92 8.84 -2.20
CA PHE A 24 2.51 8.54 -2.46
C PHE A 24 1.80 9.60 -3.31
N ASP A 25 1.83 10.88 -2.90
CA ASP A 25 1.08 11.94 -3.60
C ASP A 25 1.58 12.17 -5.02
N MET A 26 2.90 12.19 -5.19
CA MET A 26 3.56 12.35 -6.48
C MET A 26 3.25 11.17 -7.40
N VAL A 27 3.43 9.94 -6.91
CA VAL A 27 3.20 8.72 -7.70
C VAL A 27 1.74 8.60 -8.03
N PHE A 28 0.85 8.68 -7.05
CA PHE A 28 -0.59 8.57 -7.24
C PHE A 28 -1.10 9.63 -8.22
N GLY A 29 -0.65 10.88 -8.10
CA GLY A 29 -0.99 11.97 -9.01
C GLY A 29 -0.53 11.73 -10.46
N SER A 30 0.59 11.02 -10.65
CA SER A 30 1.12 10.69 -11.97
C SER A 30 0.45 9.47 -12.63
N LEU A 31 -0.31 8.68 -11.87
CA LEU A 31 -0.96 7.47 -12.39
C LEU A 31 -2.19 7.82 -13.22
N LYS A 32 -2.43 7.04 -14.29
CA LYS A 32 -3.72 7.04 -15.00
C LYS A 32 -4.86 6.69 -14.04
N GLU A 33 -6.04 7.25 -14.26
CA GLU A 33 -7.22 7.06 -13.38
C GLU A 33 -7.57 5.57 -13.18
N SER A 34 -7.43 4.74 -14.22
CA SER A 34 -7.64 3.29 -14.12
C SER A 34 -6.71 2.62 -13.10
N ARG A 35 -5.45 3.05 -13.03
CA ARG A 35 -4.46 2.54 -12.06
C ARG A 35 -4.74 3.04 -10.65
N GLN A 36 -5.16 4.29 -10.51
CA GLN A 36 -5.61 4.82 -9.23
C GLN A 36 -6.80 4.03 -8.66
N LYS A 37 -7.82 3.75 -9.51
CA LYS A 37 -8.96 2.88 -9.16
C LYS A 37 -8.49 1.47 -8.77
N GLN A 38 -7.50 0.94 -9.47
CA GLN A 38 -6.92 -0.37 -9.15
C GLN A 38 -6.25 -0.39 -7.76
N ILE A 39 -5.53 0.67 -7.35
CA ILE A 39 -4.96 0.77 -6.00
C ILE A 39 -6.06 0.71 -4.94
N ILE A 40 -7.10 1.53 -5.09
CA ILE A 40 -8.21 1.60 -4.12
C ILE A 40 -8.93 0.24 -4.04
N THR A 41 -9.14 -0.40 -5.19
CA THR A 41 -9.76 -1.73 -5.27
C THR A 41 -8.90 -2.80 -4.60
N TRP A 42 -7.58 -2.76 -4.83
CA TRP A 42 -6.62 -3.65 -4.21
C TRP A 42 -6.59 -3.48 -2.68
N VAL A 43 -6.58 -2.24 -2.19
CA VAL A 43 -6.68 -1.92 -0.76
C VAL A 43 -7.94 -2.55 -0.14
N LYS A 44 -9.10 -2.39 -0.79
CA LYS A 44 -10.35 -3.03 -0.33
C LYS A 44 -10.25 -4.55 -0.29
N LYS A 45 -9.68 -5.16 -1.33
CA LYS A 45 -9.47 -6.62 -1.37
C LYS A 45 -8.54 -7.11 -0.26
N CYS A 46 -7.52 -6.34 0.12
CA CYS A 46 -6.66 -6.68 1.26
C CYS A 46 -7.44 -6.64 2.59
N LYS A 47 -8.28 -5.61 2.79
CA LYS A 47 -9.17 -5.51 3.96
C LYS A 47 -10.18 -6.66 4.04
N ASP A 48 -10.72 -7.08 2.90
CA ASP A 48 -11.68 -8.18 2.78
C ASP A 48 -11.05 -9.58 2.87
N GLY A 49 -9.73 -9.70 3.08
CA GLY A 49 -9.04 -10.99 3.14
C GLY A 49 -8.90 -11.70 1.79
N LYS A 50 -9.08 -10.99 0.67
CA LYS A 50 -9.00 -11.51 -0.71
C LYS A 50 -7.61 -11.45 -1.31
N HIS A 51 -6.62 -10.96 -0.56
CA HIS A 51 -5.20 -11.00 -0.93
C HIS A 51 -4.39 -11.73 0.13
N ILE A 52 -3.41 -12.50 -0.34
CA ILE A 52 -2.46 -13.20 0.51
C ILE A 52 -1.49 -12.18 1.10
N ALA A 53 -1.38 -12.19 2.43
CA ALA A 53 -0.38 -11.42 3.15
C ALA A 53 0.94 -12.21 3.26
N LEU A 54 2.04 -11.50 3.33
CA LEU A 54 3.36 -12.01 3.65
C LEU A 54 3.71 -11.62 5.08
N SER A 55 4.20 -12.57 5.88
CA SER A 55 4.71 -12.28 7.21
C SER A 55 6.10 -11.69 7.12
N SER A 56 6.38 -10.69 7.95
CA SER A 56 7.73 -10.15 8.11
C SER A 56 8.63 -11.14 8.83
N ASP A 57 9.87 -11.29 8.36
CA ASP A 57 10.94 -12.03 9.05
C ASP A 57 11.75 -11.16 10.04
N ARG A 58 11.53 -9.84 10.02
CA ARG A 58 12.28 -8.85 10.84
C ARG A 58 11.44 -8.20 11.94
N ILE A 59 10.14 -8.02 11.69
CA ILE A 59 9.23 -7.28 12.56
C ILE A 59 8.13 -8.24 12.99
N LYS A 60 8.14 -8.59 14.28
CA LYS A 60 7.16 -9.50 14.86
C LYS A 60 5.73 -9.02 14.60
N ASP A 61 4.86 -9.95 14.20
CA ASP A 61 3.44 -9.72 13.93
C ASP A 61 3.14 -8.71 12.81
N LEU A 62 4.11 -8.34 11.99
CA LEU A 62 3.89 -7.52 10.82
C LEU A 62 3.48 -8.39 9.62
N LEU A 63 2.41 -7.99 8.95
CA LEU A 63 1.96 -8.52 7.68
C LEU A 63 2.11 -7.45 6.60
N GLY A 64 2.54 -7.84 5.40
CA GLY A 64 2.57 -6.97 4.23
C GLY A 64 1.86 -7.56 3.03
N PHE A 65 1.23 -6.68 2.26
CA PHE A 65 0.56 -6.98 1.01
C PHE A 65 1.28 -6.22 -0.10
N ILE A 66 1.55 -6.89 -1.21
CA ILE A 66 2.31 -6.32 -2.33
C ILE A 66 1.38 -6.09 -3.52
N LEU A 67 1.43 -4.88 -4.08
CA LEU A 67 0.90 -4.58 -5.42
C LEU A 67 2.04 -4.22 -6.35
N ARG A 68 2.12 -4.91 -7.48
CA ARG A 68 3.04 -4.60 -8.57
C ARG A 68 2.25 -4.39 -9.83
N PHE A 69 2.46 -3.26 -10.47
CA PHE A 69 1.96 -3.06 -11.82
C PHE A 69 3.01 -3.55 -12.83
N ARG A 70 2.58 -4.17 -13.92
CA ARG A 70 3.48 -4.80 -14.91
C ARG A 70 4.07 -3.80 -15.89
N ASP A 71 3.37 -2.69 -16.12
CA ASP A 71 3.61 -1.71 -17.19
C ASP A 71 4.25 -0.41 -16.71
N ASN A 72 4.43 -0.25 -15.41
CA ASN A 72 4.98 0.94 -14.79
C ASN A 72 5.86 0.54 -13.60
N ASN A 73 6.94 1.28 -13.41
CA ASN A 73 7.94 1.03 -12.38
C ASN A 73 7.45 1.32 -10.96
N PHE A 74 6.13 1.41 -10.73
CA PHE A 74 5.54 1.71 -9.44
C PHE A 74 5.07 0.45 -8.72
N ARG A 75 5.22 0.45 -7.40
CA ARG A 75 4.86 -0.67 -6.54
C ARG A 75 4.33 -0.13 -5.21
N ALA A 76 3.43 -0.89 -4.62
CA ALA A 76 2.88 -0.56 -3.31
C ALA A 76 3.13 -1.69 -2.30
N ILE A 77 3.30 -1.29 -1.04
CA ILE A 77 3.30 -2.16 0.12
C ILE A 77 2.23 -1.63 1.06
N LEU A 78 1.27 -2.47 1.40
CA LEU A 78 0.31 -2.17 2.46
C LEU A 78 0.70 -3.02 3.67
N THR A 79 0.91 -2.41 4.83
CA THR A 79 1.30 -3.10 6.05
C THR A 79 0.18 -3.13 7.07
N LYS A 80 0.15 -4.19 7.88
CA LYS A 80 -0.86 -4.43 8.90
C LYS A 80 -0.23 -5.17 10.07
N LYS A 81 -0.61 -4.82 11.30
CA LYS A 81 -0.27 -5.64 12.47
C LYS A 81 -1.25 -6.81 12.58
N LYS A 82 -0.74 -8.01 12.87
CA LYS A 82 -1.53 -9.23 13.00
C LYS A 82 -2.65 -9.01 14.01
N ASN A 83 -3.86 -9.41 13.66
CA ASN A 83 -5.08 -9.19 14.46
C ASN A 83 -5.43 -7.71 14.78
N GLU A 84 -4.71 -6.74 14.21
CA GLU A 84 -4.89 -5.31 14.47
C GLU A 84 -5.20 -4.51 13.19
N TYR A 85 -5.01 -3.19 13.23
CA TYR A 85 -5.27 -2.25 12.15
C TYR A 85 -4.14 -2.21 11.10
N PHE A 86 -4.46 -1.61 9.95
CA PHE A 86 -3.49 -1.34 8.89
C PHE A 86 -2.64 -0.11 9.25
N ILE A 87 -1.33 -0.20 9.01
CA ILE A 87 -0.34 0.76 9.52
C ILE A 87 0.08 1.77 8.45
N ALA A 88 0.54 1.27 7.30
CA ALA A 88 1.07 2.14 6.24
C ALA A 88 0.70 1.63 4.85
N LEU A 89 0.41 2.57 3.96
CA LEU A 89 0.39 2.35 2.51
C LEU A 89 1.58 3.10 1.90
N PHE A 90 2.62 2.33 1.60
CA PHE A 90 3.79 2.80 0.87
C PHE A 90 3.52 2.69 -0.63
N LEU A 91 3.76 3.76 -1.38
CA LEU A 91 3.64 3.77 -2.84
C LEU A 91 4.83 4.50 -3.46
N ASP A 92 5.61 3.81 -4.27
CA ASP A 92 6.83 4.38 -4.83
C ASP A 92 7.31 3.69 -6.11
N LYS A 93 8.34 4.26 -6.74
CA LYS A 93 9.12 3.65 -7.81
C LYS A 93 9.93 2.45 -7.28
N HIS A 94 10.29 1.56 -8.20
CA HIS A 94 10.94 0.27 -7.96
C HIS A 94 12.13 0.34 -6.98
N LYS A 95 13.04 1.32 -7.14
CA LYS A 95 14.26 1.44 -6.32
C LYS A 95 13.93 1.63 -4.83
N TYR A 96 12.98 2.51 -4.51
CA TYR A 96 12.60 2.82 -3.13
C TYR A 96 11.75 1.69 -2.53
N TYR A 97 10.90 1.06 -3.34
CA TYR A 97 10.15 -0.12 -2.96
C TYR A 97 11.04 -1.27 -2.49
N GLU A 98 12.10 -1.61 -3.22
CA GLU A 98 12.96 -2.75 -2.83
C GLU A 98 13.69 -2.48 -1.52
N ASN A 99 14.10 -1.23 -1.29
CA ASN A 99 14.69 -0.83 -0.01
C ASN A 99 13.68 -0.96 1.13
N GLU A 100 12.46 -0.47 0.94
CA GLU A 100 11.43 -0.53 1.98
C GLU A 100 11.01 -1.97 2.28
N ARG A 101 10.80 -2.77 1.23
CA ARG A 101 10.54 -4.20 1.34
C ARG A 101 11.60 -4.93 2.17
N ARG A 102 12.89 -4.66 1.93
CA ARG A 102 13.99 -5.24 2.70
C ARG A 102 13.97 -4.81 4.16
N LYS A 103 13.72 -3.53 4.46
CA LYS A 103 13.61 -3.05 5.85
C LYS A 103 12.52 -3.80 6.60
N LEU A 104 11.37 -3.97 5.94
CA LEU A 104 10.20 -4.65 6.49
C LEU A 104 10.35 -6.18 6.54
N GLY A 105 11.34 -6.76 5.87
CA GLY A 105 11.55 -8.21 5.90
C GLY A 105 10.50 -9.02 5.13
N ILE A 106 10.11 -8.53 3.95
CA ILE A 106 9.02 -9.07 3.11
C ILE A 106 9.54 -9.42 1.71
#